data_AF-A0A9P9JP16-F1
#
_entry.id   AF-A0A9P9JP16-F1
#
_cell.length_a   1.000
_cell.length_b   1.000
_cell.length_c   1.000
_cell.angle_alpha   90.00
_cell.angle_beta   90.00
_cell.angle_gamma   90.00
#
_symmetry.space_group_name_H-M   'P 1'
#
loop_
_entity.id
_entity.type
_entity.pdbx_description
1 polymer ?
#
loop_
_entity_poly.entity_id
_entity_poly.type
_entity_poly.pdbx_seq_one_letter_code
_entity_poly.pdbx_strand_id
1 'polypeptide(L)'
;MMFAAAGLSGFIPIIHGVTIYGYKGLDDRVSVTCIVIHGAMYLFGAVLYVARWPERSFPGAFGIWGSSHQIFHMFVLPAAATHFYGMVRAFGYHHTVLGSQCLTE
;
A
#
# COMPACT_ATOMS: atom_id res chain seq x y z
N MET A 1 6.74 4.06 14.44
CA MET A 1 6.89 2.59 14.57
C MET A 1 5.56 1.86 14.64
N MET A 2 4.59 2.31 15.45
CA MET A 2 3.23 1.71 15.49
C MET A 2 2.55 1.59 14.12
N PHE A 3 2.52 2.66 13.32
CA PHE A 3 1.91 2.64 11.98
C PHE A 3 2.65 1.75 10.98
N ALA A 4 3.98 1.68 11.08
CA ALA A 4 4.77 0.78 10.23
C ALA A 4 4.49 -0.68 10.59
N ALA A 5 4.40 -1.02 11.88
CA ALA A 5 4.05 -2.36 12.33
C ALA A 5 2.65 -2.79 11.85
N ALA A 6 1.67 -1.90 11.92
CA ALA A 6 0.32 -2.14 11.40
C ALA A 6 0.30 -2.34 9.87
N GLY A 7 1.17 -1.66 9.12
CA GLY A 7 1.34 -1.90 7.69
C GLY A 7 2.01 -3.26 7.40
N LEU A 8 3.08 -3.57 8.14
CA LEU A 8 3.85 -4.80 7.96
C LEU A 8 3.06 -6.06 8.34
N SER A 9 2.07 -5.99 9.23
CA SER A 9 1.20 -7.13 9.53
C SER A 9 0.43 -7.62 8.30
N GLY A 10 0.27 -6.78 7.27
CA GLY A 10 -0.33 -7.18 5.98
C GLY A 10 0.44 -8.26 5.21
N PHE A 11 1.73 -8.48 5.51
CA PHE A 11 2.49 -9.56 4.85
C PHE A 11 1.97 -10.95 5.20
N ILE A 12 1.50 -11.17 6.44
CA ILE A 12 1.01 -12.47 6.90
C ILE A 12 -0.17 -12.97 6.04
N PRO A 13 -1.28 -12.21 5.87
CA PRO A 13 -2.40 -12.66 5.04
C PRO A 13 -2.04 -12.73 3.55
N ILE A 14 -1.11 -11.91 3.04
CA ILE A 14 -0.66 -12.00 1.64
C ILE A 14 0.08 -13.31 1.39
N ILE A 15 1.07 -13.63 2.24
CA ILE A 15 1.84 -14.88 2.12
C ILE A 15 0.90 -16.07 2.22
N HIS A 16 0.00 -16.07 3.20
CA HIS A 16 -1.00 -17.12 3.34
C HIS A 16 -1.90 -17.25 2.10
N GLY A 17 -2.41 -16.14 1.58
CA GLY A 17 -3.22 -16.12 0.37
C GLY A 17 -2.48 -16.67 -0.86
N VAL A 18 -1.17 -16.37 -1.01
CA VAL A 18 -0.36 -16.89 -2.13
C VAL A 18 -0.21 -18.39 -2.02
N THR A 19 -0.07 -18.94 -0.80
CA THR A 19 0.02 -20.39 -0.59
C THR A 19 -1.26 -21.14 -0.93
N ILE A 20 -2.44 -20.52 -0.78
CA ILE A 20 -3.74 -21.14 -1.06
C ILE A 20 -4.15 -20.96 -2.53
N TYR A 21 -4.07 -19.74 -3.05
CA TYR A 21 -4.68 -19.37 -4.34
C TYR A 21 -3.66 -19.23 -5.48
N GLY A 22 -2.35 -19.31 -5.17
CA GLY A 22 -1.28 -18.92 -6.09
C GLY A 22 -1.24 -17.41 -6.33
N TYR A 23 -0.14 -16.91 -6.90
CA TYR A 23 0.03 -15.46 -7.12
C TYR A 23 -1.05 -14.87 -8.02
N LYS A 24 -1.31 -15.50 -9.18
CA LYS A 24 -2.29 -14.99 -10.16
C LYS A 24 -3.71 -15.00 -9.60
N GLY A 25 -4.11 -16.11 -8.96
CA GLY A 25 -5.44 -16.23 -8.35
C GLY A 25 -5.64 -15.24 -7.19
N LEU A 26 -4.59 -14.94 -6.43
CA LEU A 26 -4.64 -13.93 -5.39
C LEU A 26 -4.68 -12.49 -5.97
N ASP A 27 -3.89 -12.20 -7.01
CA ASP A 27 -3.92 -10.88 -7.66
C ASP A 27 -5.30 -10.57 -8.26
N ASP A 28 -5.95 -11.56 -8.87
CA ASP A 28 -7.30 -11.38 -9.42
C ASP A 28 -8.32 -11.09 -8.30
N ARG A 29 -8.18 -11.72 -7.12
CA ARG A 29 -9.10 -11.58 -5.97
C ARG A 29 -8.93 -10.29 -5.18
N VAL A 30 -7.69 -9.96 -4.80
CA VAL A 30 -7.41 -8.87 -3.85
C VAL A 30 -6.46 -7.82 -4.42
N SER A 31 -6.09 -7.93 -5.69
CA SER A 31 -5.22 -6.97 -6.37
C SER A 31 -3.89 -6.78 -5.62
N VAL A 32 -3.21 -7.89 -5.34
CA VAL A 32 -1.92 -7.97 -4.61
C VAL A 32 -0.89 -6.99 -5.16
N THR A 33 -0.85 -6.81 -6.48
CA THR A 33 0.05 -5.86 -7.13
C THR A 33 -0.21 -4.43 -6.63
N CYS A 34 -1.48 -4.02 -6.50
CA CYS A 34 -1.82 -2.72 -5.90
C CYS A 34 -1.41 -2.66 -4.43
N ILE A 35 -1.55 -3.77 -3.69
CA ILE A 35 -1.12 -3.87 -2.29
C ILE A 35 0.37 -3.60 -2.12
N VAL A 36 1.19 -4.24 -2.96
CA VAL A 36 2.64 -4.05 -2.96
C VAL A 36 3.00 -2.62 -3.34
N ILE A 37 2.36 -2.05 -4.36
CA ILE A 37 2.65 -0.69 -4.82
C ILE A 37 2.32 0.34 -3.73
N HIS A 38 1.09 0.33 -3.17
CA HIS A 38 0.74 1.32 -2.14
C HIS A 38 1.55 1.13 -0.85
N GLY A 39 1.87 -0.13 -0.50
CA GLY A 39 2.74 -0.45 0.63
C GLY A 39 4.14 0.12 0.47
N ALA A 40 4.75 -0.03 -0.72
CA ALA A 40 6.05 0.53 -1.04
C ALA A 40 6.06 2.05 -0.95
N MET A 41 5.00 2.71 -1.45
CA MET A 41 4.86 4.16 -1.38
C MET A 41 4.76 4.67 0.06
N TYR A 42 3.95 4.02 0.90
CA TYR A 42 3.87 4.36 2.33
C TYR A 42 5.20 4.16 3.05
N LEU A 43 5.86 3.03 2.81
CA LEU A 43 7.14 2.73 3.46
C LEU A 43 8.22 3.74 3.04
N PHE A 44 8.31 4.04 1.75
CA PHE A 44 9.28 5.00 1.24
C PHE A 44 9.04 6.41 1.80
N GLY A 45 7.79 6.90 1.77
CA GLY A 45 7.44 8.17 2.39
C GLY A 45 7.75 8.21 3.89
N ALA A 46 7.45 7.13 4.62
CA ALA A 46 7.74 7.02 6.05
C ALA A 46 9.25 7.04 6.34
N VAL A 47 10.07 6.39 5.50
CA VAL A 47 11.53 6.45 5.59
C VAL A 47 12.03 7.88 5.41
N LEU A 48 11.54 8.61 4.40
CA LEU A 48 11.91 10.01 4.19
C LEU A 48 11.53 10.90 5.38
N TYR A 49 10.32 10.71 5.92
CA TYR A 49 9.83 11.43 7.10
C TYR A 49 10.70 11.17 8.34
N VAL A 50 11.03 9.90 8.63
CA VAL A 50 11.87 9.55 9.78
C VAL A 50 13.31 10.04 9.58
N ALA A 51 13.85 9.94 8.37
CA ALA A 51 15.18 10.44 8.04
C ALA A 51 15.28 11.98 8.08
N ARG A 52 14.14 12.69 8.09
CA ARG A 52 14.05 14.14 7.94
C ARG A 52 14.79 14.65 6.71
N TRP A 53 14.75 13.87 5.63
CA TRP A 53 15.35 14.27 4.37
C TRP A 53 14.28 14.92 3.49
N PRO A 54 14.58 16.07 2.86
CA PRO A 54 15.89 16.69 2.64
C PRO A 54 16.34 17.74 3.67
N GLU A 55 15.49 18.16 4.62
CA GLU A 55 15.79 19.27 5.54
C GLU A 55 16.98 19.03 6.46
N ARG A 56 17.30 17.77 6.76
CA ARG A 56 18.52 17.37 7.47
C ARG A 56 19.78 17.71 6.69
N SER A 57 19.74 17.60 5.36
CA SER A 57 20.90 17.83 4.49
C SER A 57 21.09 19.31 4.12
N PHE A 58 20.01 20.09 4.10
CA PHE A 58 20.06 21.53 3.80
C PHE A 58 19.26 22.32 4.86
N PRO A 59 19.87 22.59 6.02
CA PRO A 59 19.22 23.34 7.09
C PRO A 59 18.77 24.73 6.60
N GLY A 60 17.52 25.10 6.90
CA GLY A 60 16.94 26.39 6.54
C GLY A 60 16.37 26.51 5.12
N ALA A 61 16.68 25.59 4.20
CA ALA A 61 16.16 25.64 2.83
C ALA A 61 14.68 25.22 2.71
N PHE A 62 14.22 24.31 3.57
CA PHE A 62 12.89 23.68 3.50
C PHE A 62 11.93 24.17 4.59
N GLY A 63 11.97 25.48 4.89
CA GLY A 63 11.16 26.07 5.97
C GLY A 63 9.65 26.16 5.67
N ILE A 64 9.28 26.30 4.39
CA ILE A 64 7.88 26.47 3.96
C ILE A 64 7.46 25.36 2.99
N TRP A 65 8.35 24.99 2.07
CA TRP A 65 8.08 24.01 1.00
C TRP A 65 9.17 22.93 0.96
N GLY A 66 8.79 21.71 0.58
CA GLY A 66 9.68 20.57 0.36
C GLY A 66 10.21 19.90 1.62
N SER A 67 9.61 20.13 2.79
CA SER A 67 9.98 19.40 4.01
C SER A 67 9.64 17.91 3.89
N SER A 68 10.36 17.04 4.60
CA SER A 68 10.09 15.59 4.61
C SER A 68 8.64 15.25 4.94
N HIS A 69 7.98 16.05 5.79
CA HIS A 69 6.56 15.88 6.12
C HIS A 69 5.65 16.17 4.94
N GLN A 70 5.92 17.22 4.16
CA GLN A 70 5.16 17.51 2.94
C GLN A 70 5.38 16.43 1.89
N ILE A 71 6.63 16.00 1.70
CA ILE A 71 6.96 14.90 0.79
C ILE A 71 6.24 13.62 1.21
N PHE A 72 6.20 13.31 2.51
CA PHE A 72 5.44 12.19 3.04
C PHE A 72 3.96 12.25 2.65
N HIS A 73 3.30 13.40 2.80
CA HIS A 73 1.90 13.56 2.34
C HIS A 73 1.73 13.35 0.84
N MET A 74 2.71 13.79 0.03
CA MET A 74 2.72 13.54 -1.42
C MET A 74 2.84 12.05 -1.78
N PHE A 75 3.38 11.19 -0.90
CA PHE A 75 3.35 9.74 -1.06
C PHE A 75 2.07 9.10 -0.52
N VAL A 76 1.51 9.65 0.56
CA VAL A 76 0.29 9.14 1.20
C VAL A 76 -0.93 9.23 0.28
N LEU A 77 -1.10 10.34 -0.43
CA LEU A 77 -2.24 10.56 -1.33
C LEU A 77 -2.33 9.54 -2.47
N PRO A 78 -1.29 9.36 -3.31
CA PRO A 78 -1.35 8.38 -4.38
C PRO A 78 -1.34 6.94 -3.84
N ALA A 79 -0.73 6.67 -2.68
CA ALA A 79 -0.82 5.34 -2.04
C ALA A 79 -2.28 5.02 -1.66
N ALA A 80 -3.01 5.96 -1.07
CA ALA A 80 -4.43 5.79 -0.76
C ALA A 80 -5.27 5.60 -2.03
N ALA A 81 -4.96 6.34 -3.11
CA ALA A 81 -5.63 6.17 -4.39
C ALA A 81 -5.37 4.78 -5.01
N THR A 82 -4.14 4.28 -4.98
CA THR A 82 -3.81 2.92 -5.44
C THR A 82 -4.47 1.85 -4.58
N HIS A 83 -4.55 2.06 -3.27
CA HIS A 83 -5.28 1.16 -2.37
C HIS A 83 -6.78 1.12 -2.72
N PHE A 84 -7.41 2.29 -2.91
CA PHE A 84 -8.81 2.39 -3.33
C PHE A 84 -9.06 1.71 -4.67
N TYR A 85 -8.19 1.95 -5.66
CA TYR A 85 -8.27 1.27 -6.96
C TYR A 85 -8.19 -0.25 -6.83
N GLY A 86 -7.26 -0.76 -6.00
CA GLY A 86 -7.16 -2.19 -5.70
C GLY A 86 -8.42 -2.76 -5.05
N MET A 87 -9.04 -2.02 -4.12
CA MET A 87 -10.31 -2.41 -3.51
C MET A 87 -11.45 -2.46 -4.52
N VAL A 88 -11.54 -1.48 -5.43
CA VAL A 88 -12.56 -1.48 -6.50
C VAL A 88 -12.37 -2.67 -7.44
N ARG A 89 -11.13 -3.01 -7.80
CA ARG A 89 -10.83 -4.22 -8.60
C ARG A 89 -11.27 -5.49 -7.87
N ALA A 90 -10.90 -5.64 -6.60
CA ALA A 90 -11.28 -6.78 -5.78
C ALA A 90 -12.81 -6.91 -5.65
N PHE A 91 -13.49 -5.79 -5.38
CA PHE A 91 -14.94 -5.72 -5.33
C PHE A 91 -15.56 -6.17 -6.67
N GLY A 92 -15.05 -5.64 -7.79
CA GLY A 92 -15.49 -6.02 -9.13
C GLY A 92 -15.30 -7.50 -9.40
N TYR A 93 -14.14 -8.06 -9.06
CA TYR A 93 -13.86 -9.49 -9.25
C TYR A 93 -14.84 -10.36 -8.44
N HIS A 94 -15.06 -10.04 -7.17
CA HIS A 94 -15.99 -10.76 -6.32
C HIS A 94 -17.44 -10.71 -6.83
N HIS A 95 -17.90 -9.56 -7.34
CA HIS A 95 -19.29 -9.40 -7.76
C HIS A 95 -19.57 -9.77 -9.22
N THR A 96 -18.54 -9.89 -10.06
CA THR A 96 -18.71 -10.22 -11.49
C THR A 96 -18.18 -11.60 -11.86
N VAL A 97 -16.98 -11.98 -11.41
CA VAL A 97 -16.33 -13.24 -11.80
C VAL A 97 -16.71 -14.35 -10.84
N LEU A 98 -16.65 -14.09 -9.53
CA LEU A 98 -17.09 -15.06 -8.51
C LEU A 98 -18.62 -15.08 -8.36
N GLY A 99 -19.27 -13.93 -8.47
CA GLY A 99 -20.72 -13.79 -8.25
C GLY A 99 -21.13 -14.17 -6.82
N SER A 100 -22.33 -14.73 -6.65
CA SER A 100 -22.81 -15.27 -5.35
C SER A 100 -22.25 -16.67 -5.02
N GLN A 101 -21.36 -17.20 -5.85
CA GLN A 101 -20.78 -18.52 -5.64
C GLN A 101 -19.57 -18.40 -4.71
N CYS A 102 -19.71 -18.94 -3.51
CA CYS A 102 -18.54 -19.38 -2.75
C CYS A 102 -18.01 -20.64 -3.44
N LEU A 103 -16.69 -20.75 -3.62
CA LEU A 103 -16.08 -22.01 -4.03
C LEU A 103 -16.42 -23.04 -2.95
N THR A 104 -17.42 -23.87 -3.21
CA THR A 104 -17.58 -25.15 -2.55
C THR A 104 -16.44 -26.03 -3.05
N GLU A 105 -15.63 -26.50 -2.10
CA GLU A 105 -14.66 -27.58 -2.30
C GLU A 105 -15.28 -28.73 -3.11
#